data_AF-T0MMN6-F1
#
_entry.id   AF-T0MMN6-F1
#
_cell.length_a   1.000
_cell.length_b   1.000
_cell.length_c   1.000
_cell.angle_alpha   90.00
_cell.angle_beta   90.00
_cell.angle_gamma   90.00
#
_symmetry.space_group_name_H-M   'P 1'
#
loop_
_entity.id
_entity.type
_entity.pdbx_description
1 polymer ?
#
loop_
_entity_poly.entity_id
_entity_poly.type
_entity_poly.pdbx_seq_one_letter_code
_entity_poly.pdbx_strand_id
1 'polypeptide(L)'
;MFILEQEIYKEENIEWNYIDFGLDLQPLIDLIESSNPIGILSYLDEECVMPKGGDETFLYKVRNMCNRESIKNKNLCKDEGLTNNYINGYNMNRDFNTYNNLTDNKIHISFDKKENNSFILNHYAGQVNYTVTDWISKNKDPNFEFINEIINKSDNKNISNLSLSRKY
;
A
#
# COMPACT_ATOMS: atom_id res chain seq x y z
N MET A 1 13.52 -10.02 -12.85
CA MET A 1 14.66 -10.95 -13.04
C MET A 1 14.95 -11.20 -14.52
N PHE A 2 13.95 -11.47 -15.37
CA PHE A 2 14.15 -11.81 -16.79
C PHE A 2 14.29 -10.63 -17.77
N ILE A 3 14.07 -9.39 -17.34
CA ILE A 3 14.11 -8.21 -18.23
C ILE A 3 15.55 -7.92 -18.69
N LEU A 4 16.48 -7.84 -17.74
CA LEU A 4 17.89 -7.57 -18.03
C LEU A 4 18.54 -8.66 -18.88
N GLU A 5 18.17 -9.93 -18.65
CA GLU A 5 18.70 -11.05 -19.43
C GLU A 5 18.22 -11.01 -20.89
N GLN A 6 16.94 -10.69 -21.10
CA GLN A 6 16.38 -10.52 -22.45
C GLN A 6 16.95 -9.27 -23.15
N GLU A 7 17.30 -8.23 -22.40
CA GLU A 7 17.99 -7.04 -22.91
C GLU A 7 19.41 -7.40 -23.37
N ILE A 8 20.15 -8.19 -22.61
CA ILE A 8 21.48 -8.69 -22.98
C ILE A 8 21.40 -9.55 -24.26
N TYR A 9 20.41 -10.44 -24.38
CA TYR A 9 20.25 -11.23 -25.61
C TYR A 9 20.02 -10.36 -26.84
N LYS A 10 19.31 -9.24 -26.67
CA LYS A 10 19.09 -8.26 -27.73
C LYS A 10 20.37 -7.47 -28.05
N GLU A 11 21.15 -7.06 -27.05
CA GLU A 11 22.43 -6.38 -27.24
C GLU A 11 23.46 -7.26 -27.95
N GLU A 12 23.51 -8.54 -27.59
CA GLU A 12 24.43 -9.52 -28.17
C GLU A 12 23.94 -10.09 -29.53
N ASN A 13 22.83 -9.56 -30.09
CA ASN A 13 22.19 -10.03 -31.32
C ASN A 13 21.91 -11.55 -31.34
N ILE A 14 21.52 -12.10 -30.19
CA ILE A 14 21.10 -13.49 -30.07
C ILE A 14 19.64 -13.58 -30.52
N GLU A 15 19.34 -14.49 -31.46
CA GLU A 15 17.98 -14.73 -31.92
C GLU A 15 17.15 -15.33 -30.78
N TRP A 16 16.35 -14.47 -30.13
CA TRP A 16 15.52 -14.83 -28.98
C TRP A 16 14.12 -14.22 -29.12
N ASN A 17 13.10 -15.03 -28.84
CA ASN A 17 11.72 -14.56 -28.80
C ASN A 17 11.43 -13.98 -27.42
N TYR A 18 11.06 -12.70 -27.35
CA TYR A 18 10.69 -12.05 -26.11
C TYR A 18 9.55 -12.82 -25.42
N ILE A 19 9.75 -13.15 -24.15
CA ILE A 19 8.76 -13.82 -23.31
C ILE A 19 8.29 -12.82 -22.26
N ASP A 20 7.03 -12.43 -22.37
CA ASP A 20 6.34 -11.67 -21.33
C ASP A 20 5.78 -12.63 -20.29
N PHE A 21 6.30 -12.55 -19.07
CA PHE A 21 5.83 -13.36 -17.95
C PHE A 21 4.60 -12.73 -17.27
N GLY A 22 4.14 -11.54 -17.69
CA GLY A 22 2.90 -10.91 -17.21
C GLY A 22 2.89 -10.57 -15.72
N LEU A 23 4.05 -10.60 -15.07
CA LEU A 23 4.25 -10.38 -13.64
C LEU A 23 4.91 -9.02 -13.44
N ASP A 24 4.18 -7.95 -13.76
CA ASP A 24 4.59 -6.61 -13.35
C ASP A 24 4.02 -6.30 -11.96
N LEU A 25 4.90 -6.27 -10.97
CA LEU A 25 4.58 -5.91 -9.59
C LEU A 25 4.95 -4.46 -9.30
N GLN A 26 5.52 -3.73 -10.26
CA GLN A 26 5.86 -2.32 -10.08
C GLN A 26 4.65 -1.48 -9.62
N PRO A 27 3.42 -1.69 -10.14
CA PRO A 27 2.26 -0.97 -9.65
C PRO A 27 1.92 -1.25 -8.17
N LEU A 28 2.20 -2.46 -7.67
CA LEU A 28 2.04 -2.80 -6.25
C LEU A 28 3.13 -2.15 -5.39
N ILE A 29 4.37 -2.13 -5.87
CA ILE A 29 5.49 -1.49 -5.17
C ILE A 29 5.22 0.02 -5.09
N ASP A 30 4.83 0.64 -6.21
CA ASP A 30 4.48 2.05 -6.27
C ASP A 30 3.30 2.36 -5.34
N LEU A 31 2.28 1.50 -5.26
CA LEU A 31 1.17 1.67 -4.31
C LEU A 31 1.66 1.76 -2.85
N ILE A 32 2.72 1.03 -2.48
CA ILE A 32 3.24 1.00 -1.11
C ILE A 32 4.21 2.16 -0.87
N GLU A 33 5.22 2.31 -1.74
CA GLU A 33 6.42 3.12 -1.50
C GLU A 33 6.44 4.45 -2.25
N SER A 34 5.59 4.65 -3.27
CA SER A 34 5.62 5.88 -4.04
C SER A 34 5.35 7.10 -3.16
N SER A 35 6.14 8.14 -3.34
CA SER A 35 5.93 9.46 -2.74
C SER A 35 5.10 10.39 -3.64
N ASN A 36 5.05 10.10 -4.95
CA ASN A 36 4.27 10.85 -5.93
C ASN A 36 3.86 9.94 -7.11
N PRO A 37 2.62 9.43 -7.16
CA PRO A 37 1.48 9.66 -6.25
C PRO A 37 1.74 9.14 -4.82
N ILE A 38 1.04 9.69 -3.83
CA ILE A 38 1.19 9.32 -2.40
C ILE A 38 0.77 7.87 -2.20
N GLY A 39 1.72 7.03 -1.80
CA GLY A 39 1.53 5.62 -1.46
C GLY A 39 1.13 5.39 0.00
N ILE A 40 0.92 4.11 0.35
CA ILE A 40 0.45 3.70 1.68
C ILE A 40 1.40 4.14 2.79
N LEU A 41 2.73 4.01 2.60
CA LEU A 41 3.71 4.40 3.62
C LEU A 41 3.74 5.92 3.83
N SER A 42 3.60 6.72 2.77
CA SER A 42 3.53 8.17 2.91
C SER A 42 2.28 8.63 3.68
N TYR A 43 1.15 7.95 3.51
CA TYR A 43 -0.06 8.22 4.32
C TYR A 43 0.13 7.84 5.79
N LEU A 44 0.91 6.79 6.05
CA LEU A 44 1.23 6.34 7.40
C LEU A 44 2.11 7.35 8.12
N ASP A 45 3.15 7.85 7.46
CA ASP A 45 4.04 8.89 7.99
C ASP A 45 3.28 10.17 8.31
N GLU A 46 2.39 10.60 7.41
CA GLU A 46 1.52 11.76 7.63
C GLU A 46 0.66 11.57 8.89
N GLU A 47 0.03 10.40 9.08
CA GLU A 47 -0.80 10.13 10.26
C GLU A 47 0.02 10.00 11.55
N CYS A 48 1.29 9.59 11.45
CA CYS A 48 2.19 9.53 12.60
C CYS A 48 2.52 10.92 13.16
N VAL A 49 2.54 11.96 12.32
CA VAL A 49 2.80 13.34 12.77
C VAL A 49 1.54 14.10 13.18
N MET A 50 0.36 13.59 12.87
CA MET A 50 -0.91 14.25 13.18
C MET A 50 -1.26 14.17 14.68
N PRO A 51 -1.65 15.28 15.33
CA PRO A 51 -1.89 15.33 16.79
C PRO A 51 -3.09 14.48 17.24
N LYS A 52 -4.03 14.19 16.33
CA LYS A 52 -5.17 13.27 16.53
C LYS A 52 -5.18 12.13 15.51
N GLY A 53 -4.03 11.85 14.89
CA GLY A 53 -3.88 10.74 13.94
C GLY A 53 -4.03 9.40 14.66
N GLY A 54 -4.87 8.54 14.12
CA GLY A 54 -5.16 7.20 14.63
C GLY A 54 -5.27 6.18 13.51
N ASP A 55 -5.32 4.90 13.89
CA ASP A 55 -5.37 3.80 12.93
C ASP A 55 -6.62 3.86 12.02
N GLU A 56 -7.76 4.31 12.57
CA GLU A 56 -9.01 4.47 11.83
C GLU A 56 -8.93 5.60 10.78
N THR A 57 -8.27 6.71 11.10
CA THR A 57 -8.11 7.85 10.19
C THR A 57 -7.14 7.51 9.06
N PHE A 58 -6.07 6.78 9.37
CA PHE A 58 -5.18 6.20 8.37
C PHE A 58 -5.94 5.27 7.41
N LEU A 59 -6.70 4.31 7.93
CA LEU A 59 -7.44 3.38 7.09
C LEU A 59 -8.49 4.08 6.20
N TYR A 60 -9.15 5.12 6.72
CA TYR A 60 -10.05 5.95 5.95
C TYR A 60 -9.34 6.63 4.76
N LYS A 61 -8.11 7.15 4.96
CA LYS A 61 -7.29 7.73 3.90
C LYS A 61 -6.92 6.70 2.83
N VAL A 62 -6.45 5.52 3.25
CA VAL A 62 -6.11 4.41 2.34
C VAL A 62 -7.33 4.00 1.50
N ARG A 63 -8.52 3.87 2.13
CA ARG A 63 -9.77 3.55 1.41
C ARG A 63 -10.15 4.62 0.39
N ASN A 64 -9.98 5.89 0.72
CA ASN A 64 -10.25 7.01 -0.18
C ASN A 64 -9.29 7.08 -1.36
N MET A 65 -8.02 6.74 -1.15
CA MET A 65 -7.02 6.62 -2.20
C MET A 65 -7.47 5.59 -3.25
N CYS A 66 -7.86 4.38 -2.83
CA CYS A 66 -8.32 3.32 -3.73
C CYS A 66 -9.59 3.69 -4.51
N ASN A 67 -10.54 4.38 -3.85
CA ASN A 67 -11.75 4.86 -4.51
C ASN A 67 -11.44 5.89 -5.62
N ARG A 68 -10.44 6.76 -5.43
CA ARG A 68 -10.03 7.74 -6.45
C ARG A 68 -9.41 7.09 -7.67
N GLU A 69 -8.59 6.05 -7.49
CA GLU A 69 -8.02 5.29 -8.60
C GLU A 69 -9.09 4.50 -9.37
N SER A 70 -10.07 3.96 -8.67
CA SER A 70 -11.24 3.29 -9.28
C SER A 70 -12.04 4.25 -10.17
N ILE A 71 -12.22 5.51 -9.76
CA ILE A 71 -12.94 6.55 -10.52
C ILE A 71 -12.12 7.03 -11.73
N LYS A 72 -10.81 7.23 -11.58
CA LYS A 72 -9.92 7.60 -12.70
C LYS A 72 -9.92 6.52 -13.79
N ASN A 73 -9.84 5.25 -13.42
CA ASN A 73 -9.89 4.14 -14.36
C ASN A 73 -11.26 4.01 -15.05
N LYS A 74 -12.37 4.33 -14.36
CA LYS A 74 -13.72 4.31 -14.95
C LYS A 74 -13.97 5.45 -15.94
N ASN A 75 -13.34 6.60 -15.72
CA ASN A 75 -13.46 7.76 -16.59
C ASN A 75 -12.53 7.69 -17.82
N LEU A 76 -11.52 6.82 -17.80
CA LEU A 76 -10.66 6.54 -18.97
C LEU A 76 -11.33 5.66 -20.04
N CYS A 77 -12.49 5.05 -19.72
CA CYS A 77 -13.24 4.19 -20.65
C CYS A 77 -14.53 4.85 -21.20
N LYS A 78 -14.66 6.18 -21.10
CA LYS A 78 -15.81 6.91 -21.65
C LYS A 78 -15.39 7.87 -22.75
N ASP A 79 -14.93 7.32 -23.87
CA ASP A 79 -14.96 8.02 -25.16
C ASP A 79 -15.31 7.00 -26.25
N GLU A 80 -16.57 6.53 -26.23
CA GLU A 80 -17.39 6.35 -27.44
C GLU A 80 -18.85 6.53 -27.00
N GLY A 81 -19.53 7.50 -27.62
CA GLY A 81 -20.80 8.05 -27.15
C GLY A 81 -22.01 7.14 -27.34
N LEU A 82 -23.01 7.32 -26.48
CA LEU A 82 -24.43 7.51 -26.80
C LEU A 82 -25.26 7.62 -25.50
N THR A 83 -25.72 8.84 -25.25
CA THR A 83 -27.00 9.29 -24.63
C THR A 83 -27.74 8.43 -23.59
N ASN A 84 -27.94 9.01 -22.39
CA ASN A 84 -29.22 9.50 -21.85
C ASN A 84 -29.37 9.35 -20.32
N ASN A 85 -29.58 10.49 -19.68
CA ASN A 85 -30.56 10.80 -18.63
C ASN A 85 -31.14 9.63 -17.83
N TYR A 86 -30.93 9.60 -16.51
CA TYR A 86 -32.00 9.61 -15.49
C TYR A 86 -31.39 9.81 -14.08
N ILE A 87 -32.23 10.37 -13.22
CA ILE A 87 -31.94 11.13 -12.01
C ILE A 87 -31.72 10.26 -10.77
N ASN A 88 -30.92 10.82 -9.86
CA ASN A 88 -30.82 10.59 -8.41
C ASN A 88 -31.93 9.73 -7.76
N GLY A 89 -31.48 8.73 -7.00
CA GLY A 89 -32.28 8.04 -6.01
C GLY A 89 -31.41 7.01 -5.32
N TYR A 90 -31.18 7.18 -4.03
CA TYR A 90 -30.49 6.24 -3.15
C TYR A 90 -30.90 4.79 -3.43
N ASN A 91 -29.92 3.94 -3.76
CA ASN A 91 -29.78 2.54 -3.32
C ASN A 91 -28.67 1.87 -4.12
N MET A 92 -27.64 1.37 -3.44
CA MET A 92 -26.83 0.27 -3.96
C MET A 92 -26.55 -0.72 -2.84
N ASN A 93 -27.56 -1.54 -2.55
CA ASN A 93 -27.30 -2.95 -2.32
C ASN A 93 -26.72 -3.50 -3.63
N ARG A 94 -25.40 -3.52 -3.76
CA ARG A 94 -24.73 -4.42 -4.68
C ARG A 94 -24.02 -5.46 -3.84
N ASP A 95 -24.65 -6.62 -3.79
CA ASP A 95 -24.00 -7.89 -3.52
C ASP A 95 -22.86 -8.07 -4.53
N PHE A 96 -21.66 -7.60 -4.15
CA PHE A 96 -20.42 -7.98 -4.83
C PHE A 96 -19.95 -9.29 -4.21
N ASN A 97 -20.68 -10.34 -4.57
CA ASN A 97 -20.24 -11.72 -4.43
C ASN A 97 -20.12 -12.25 -5.86
N THR A 98 -19.00 -11.93 -6.52
CA THR A 98 -18.58 -12.60 -7.75
C THR A 98 -17.07 -12.56 -7.81
N TYR A 99 -16.44 -13.63 -7.35
CA TYR A 99 -15.11 -14.00 -7.84
C TYR A 99 -15.22 -14.31 -9.33
N ASN A 100 -14.13 -14.02 -10.04
CA ASN A 100 -13.82 -14.33 -11.44
C ASN A 100 -14.21 -13.24 -12.44
N ASN A 101 -13.21 -12.52 -12.95
CA ASN A 101 -12.69 -12.79 -14.30
C ASN A 101 -11.27 -12.21 -14.47
N LEU A 102 -10.47 -12.98 -15.20
CA LEU A 102 -9.02 -12.90 -15.38
C LEU A 102 -8.51 -11.68 -16.19
N THR A 103 -8.98 -10.45 -15.92
CA THR A 103 -8.47 -9.23 -16.58
C THR A 103 -8.33 -8.01 -15.65
N ASP A 104 -8.49 -8.19 -14.33
CA ASP A 104 -8.40 -7.11 -13.35
C ASP A 104 -7.05 -7.07 -12.62
N ASN A 105 -5.94 -7.18 -13.36
CA ASN A 105 -4.55 -6.96 -12.89
C ASN A 105 -4.28 -5.52 -12.37
N LYS A 106 -5.31 -4.77 -11.96
CA LYS A 106 -5.23 -3.36 -11.61
C LYS A 106 -5.60 -3.03 -10.17
N ILE A 107 -6.20 -3.95 -9.42
CA ILE A 107 -6.62 -3.70 -8.04
C ILE A 107 -5.74 -4.54 -7.11
N HIS A 108 -4.62 -3.94 -6.69
CA HIS A 108 -3.68 -4.56 -5.77
C HIS A 108 -4.12 -4.51 -4.30
N ILE A 109 -5.21 -3.79 -4.00
CA ILE A 109 -5.73 -3.58 -2.66
C ILE A 109 -7.25 -3.78 -2.60
N SER A 110 -7.72 -4.55 -1.63
CA SER A 110 -9.13 -4.83 -1.39
C SER A 110 -9.47 -4.69 0.09
N PHE A 111 -10.77 -4.63 0.42
CA PHE A 111 -11.24 -4.43 1.80
C PHE A 111 -12.36 -5.42 2.09
N ASP A 112 -12.29 -6.10 3.22
CA ASP A 112 -13.41 -6.91 3.69
C ASP A 112 -14.52 -5.98 4.22
N LYS A 113 -15.78 -6.37 4.01
CA LYS A 113 -16.95 -5.70 4.57
C LYS A 113 -17.19 -6.08 6.02
N LYS A 114 -16.64 -7.20 6.48
CA LYS A 114 -16.80 -7.71 7.85
C LYS A 114 -15.77 -7.16 8.83
N GLU A 115 -14.54 -6.96 8.36
CA GLU A 115 -13.46 -6.40 9.15
C GLU A 115 -13.27 -4.92 8.81
N ASN A 116 -13.68 -4.04 9.73
CA ASN A 116 -13.60 -2.60 9.49
C ASN A 116 -12.19 -2.03 9.63
N ASN A 117 -11.25 -2.79 10.21
CA ASN A 117 -9.91 -2.32 10.60
C ASN A 117 -8.80 -3.04 9.82
N SER A 118 -9.11 -3.58 8.64
CA SER A 118 -8.13 -4.30 7.81
C SER A 118 -8.24 -3.96 6.32
N PHE A 119 -7.17 -4.24 5.60
CA PHE A 119 -7.10 -4.20 4.15
C PHE A 119 -6.27 -5.38 3.64
N ILE A 120 -6.57 -5.83 2.42
CA ILE A 120 -5.95 -6.99 1.82
C ILE A 120 -5.11 -6.53 0.63
N LEU A 121 -3.83 -6.90 0.59
CA LEU A 121 -2.97 -6.66 -0.56
C LEU A 121 -2.74 -7.95 -1.35
N ASN A 122 -2.76 -7.82 -2.67
CA ASN A 122 -2.46 -8.90 -3.60
C ASN A 122 -0.96 -8.89 -3.94
N HIS A 123 -0.16 -9.65 -3.19
CA HIS A 123 1.26 -9.82 -3.46
C HIS A 123 1.52 -10.91 -4.50
N TYR A 124 2.76 -10.98 -4.99
CA TYR A 124 3.20 -12.06 -5.89
C TYR A 124 2.99 -13.46 -5.30
N ALA A 125 3.07 -13.58 -3.97
CA ALA A 125 2.92 -14.84 -3.24
C ALA A 125 1.46 -15.12 -2.82
N GLY A 126 0.52 -14.24 -3.18
CA GLY A 126 -0.89 -14.34 -2.83
C GLY A 126 -1.41 -13.18 -2.00
N GLN A 127 -2.65 -13.31 -1.55
CA GLN A 127 -3.36 -12.28 -0.81
C GLN A 127 -2.94 -12.28 0.66
N VAL A 128 -2.67 -11.10 1.21
CA VAL A 128 -2.28 -10.92 2.62
C VAL A 128 -3.24 -9.91 3.27
N ASN A 129 -3.86 -10.31 4.38
CA ASN A 129 -4.71 -9.44 5.18
C ASN A 129 -3.88 -8.69 6.22
N TYR A 130 -3.96 -7.36 6.21
CA TYR A 130 -3.28 -6.46 7.13
C TYR A 130 -4.28 -5.80 8.06
N THR A 131 -4.20 -6.12 9.35
CA THR A 131 -4.93 -5.39 10.40
C THR A 131 -4.16 -4.14 10.78
N VAL A 132 -4.82 -2.99 10.76
CA VAL A 132 -4.23 -1.67 10.98
C VAL A 132 -4.02 -1.34 12.47
N THR A 133 -4.52 -2.19 13.36
CA THR A 133 -4.40 -1.99 14.82
C THR A 133 -2.95 -1.83 15.26
N ASP A 134 -2.70 -0.75 16.00
CA ASP A 134 -1.43 -0.30 16.55
C ASP A 134 -0.38 0.08 15.51
N TRP A 135 -0.75 0.30 14.24
CA TRP A 135 0.22 0.72 13.22
C TRP A 135 0.81 2.09 13.53
N ILE A 136 -0.02 3.06 13.92
CA ILE A 136 0.47 4.39 14.26
C ILE A 136 1.36 4.34 15.51
N SER A 137 0.98 3.56 16.53
CA SER A 137 1.80 3.39 17.74
C SER A 137 3.15 2.74 17.43
N LYS A 138 3.20 1.73 16.55
CA LYS A 138 4.44 1.06 16.12
C LYS A 138 5.35 2.00 15.35
N ASN A 139 4.81 2.86 14.48
CA ASN A 139 5.60 3.76 13.65
C ASN A 139 6.02 5.06 14.36
N LYS A 140 5.25 5.52 15.35
CA LYS A 140 5.64 6.66 16.20
C LYS A 140 6.87 6.37 17.08
N ASP A 141 7.19 5.09 17.31
CA ASP A 141 8.28 4.60 18.18
C ASP A 141 8.45 5.49 19.42
N PRO A 142 7.43 5.56 20.32
CA PRO A 142 7.43 6.50 21.44
C PRO A 142 8.64 6.24 22.34
N ASN A 143 9.65 7.09 22.22
CA ASN A 143 10.86 7.00 23.01
C ASN A 143 10.67 7.71 24.34
N PHE A 144 10.78 6.97 25.44
CA PHE A 144 10.76 7.54 26.78
C PHE A 144 12.16 8.01 27.17
N GLU A 145 12.39 9.33 27.17
CA GLU A 145 13.69 9.93 27.53
C GLU A 145 14.22 9.43 28.89
N PHE A 146 13.34 9.21 29.86
CA PHE A 146 13.70 8.69 31.19
C PHE A 146 14.29 7.28 31.14
N ILE A 147 13.80 6.41 30.24
CA ILE A 147 14.35 5.05 30.09
C ILE A 147 15.78 5.14 29.54
N ASN A 148 16.04 6.04 28.59
CA ASN A 148 17.41 6.29 28.11
C ASN A 148 18.30 6.80 29.23
N GLU A 149 17.81 7.72 30.08
CA GLU A 149 18.58 8.21 31.23
C GLU A 149 18.98 7.07 32.20
N ILE A 150 18.08 6.13 32.46
CA ILE A 150 18.37 4.96 33.30
C ILE A 150 19.37 4.02 32.61
N ILE A 151 19.17 3.72 31.32
CA ILE A 151 20.05 2.83 30.57
C ILE A 151 21.47 3.40 30.52
N ASN A 152 21.63 4.72 30.34
CA ASN A 152 22.91 5.42 30.39
C ASN A 152 23.62 5.24 31.73
N LYS A 153 22.87 5.20 32.83
CA LYS A 153 23.37 5.09 34.21
C LYS A 153 23.63 3.64 34.65
N SER A 154 23.36 2.65 33.80
CA SER A 154 23.59 1.24 34.14
C SER A 154 25.08 0.95 34.36
N ASP A 155 25.39 0.20 35.42
CA ASP A 155 26.75 -0.23 35.74
C ASP A 155 27.33 -1.20 34.69
N ASN A 156 26.47 -1.84 33.89
CA ASN A 156 26.90 -2.75 32.84
C ASN A 156 27.25 -1.97 31.56
N LYS A 157 28.53 -2.00 31.19
CA LYS A 157 29.07 -1.31 30.01
C LYS A 157 28.36 -1.68 28.70
N ASN A 158 27.87 -2.91 28.55
CA ASN A 158 27.12 -3.30 27.35
C ASN A 158 25.74 -2.63 27.33
N ILE A 159 25.10 -2.49 28.49
CA ILE A 159 23.78 -1.87 28.63
C ILE A 159 23.89 -0.35 28.44
N SER A 160 24.88 0.29 29.05
CA SER A 160 25.13 1.73 28.84
C SER A 160 25.45 2.04 27.37
N ASN A 161 26.13 1.14 26.64
CA ASN A 161 26.43 1.34 25.22
C ASN A 161 25.22 1.23 24.29
N LEU A 162 24.14 0.52 24.69
CA LEU A 162 22.90 0.42 23.90
C LEU A 162 22.19 1.77 23.75
N SER A 163 22.40 2.68 24.69
CA SER A 163 21.80 4.01 24.66
C SER A 163 22.49 4.99 23.72
N LEU A 164 23.80 4.82 23.51
CA LEU A 164 24.66 5.74 22.75
C LEU A 164 24.58 5.49 21.24
N SER A 165 24.13 4.30 20.82
CA SER A 165 23.95 3.95 19.40
C SER A 165 22.76 4.64 18.73
N ARG A 166 21.94 5.39 19.49
CA ARG A 166 20.76 6.11 18.99
C ARG A 166 20.99 7.63 18.82
N LYS A 167 22.25 8.06 18.67
CA LYS A 167 22.57 9.43 18.26
C LYS A 167 22.33 9.57 16.75
N TYR A 168 21.22 10.21 16.40
CA TYR A 168 20.98 10.79 15.07
C TYR A 168 22.07 11.81 14.71
#